data_AF-G9WTV2-F1
#
_entry.id   AF-G9WTV2-F1
#
_cell.length_a   1.000
_cell.length_b   1.000
_cell.length_c   1.000
_cell.angle_alpha   90.00
_cell.angle_beta   90.00
_cell.angle_gamma   90.00
#
_symmetry.space_group_name_H-M   'P 1'
#
loop_
_entity.id
_entity.type
_entity.pdbx_description
1 polymer ?
#
loop_
_entity_poly.entity_id
_entity_poly.type
_entity_poly.pdbx_seq_one_letter_code
_entity_poly.pdbx_strand_id
1 'polypeptide(L)'
;MIGRSRGKVPNHKIDILYGVIALIIFIMSVMALGNPDENMVLFPFIFFFAFVLRIFVFIERRMEEGKRKYIQLVIALALLILSVVSGISLWT
;
A
#
# COMPACT_ATOMS: atom_id res chain seq x y z
N MET A 1 -14.10 -36.26 -9.40
CA MET A 1 -14.17 -34.88 -9.94
C MET A 1 -12.89 -34.18 -9.55
N ILE A 2 -12.03 -33.88 -10.53
CA ILE A 2 -10.73 -33.22 -10.33
C ILE A 2 -10.99 -31.76 -9.96
N GLY A 3 -10.84 -31.45 -8.66
CA GLY A 3 -10.76 -30.08 -8.18
C GLY A 3 -9.48 -29.49 -8.74
N ARG A 4 -9.61 -28.62 -9.74
CA ARG A 4 -8.50 -27.83 -10.26
C ARG A 4 -7.87 -27.08 -9.09
N SER A 5 -6.76 -27.60 -8.57
CA SER A 5 -5.79 -26.79 -7.87
C SER A 5 -5.33 -25.75 -8.89
N ARG A 6 -6.00 -24.59 -8.89
CA ARG A 6 -5.53 -23.40 -9.58
C ARG A 6 -4.25 -23.02 -8.85
N GLY A 7 -3.15 -23.68 -9.20
CA GLY A 7 -1.81 -23.20 -8.90
C GLY A 7 -1.78 -21.78 -9.45
N LYS A 8 -1.92 -20.81 -8.55
CA LYS A 8 -1.62 -19.42 -8.87
C LYS A 8 -0.21 -19.46 -9.42
N VAL A 9 -0.06 -19.19 -10.71
CA VAL A 9 1.25 -19.06 -11.33
C VAL A 9 1.97 -18.00 -10.50
N PRO A 10 3.08 -18.31 -9.81
CA PRO A 10 3.76 -17.33 -8.98
C PRO A 10 4.23 -16.21 -9.90
N ASN A 11 3.51 -15.09 -9.85
CA ASN A 11 3.79 -13.95 -10.70
C ASN A 11 4.95 -13.18 -10.05
N HIS A 12 6.16 -13.73 -10.16
CA HIS A 12 7.39 -13.18 -9.58
C HIS A 12 7.59 -11.70 -9.91
N LYS A 13 7.02 -11.21 -11.02
CA LYS A 13 7.04 -9.78 -11.41
C LYS A 13 6.30 -8.90 -10.41
N ILE A 14 5.21 -9.38 -9.84
CA ILE A 14 4.38 -8.64 -8.88
C ILE A 14 5.06 -8.60 -7.50
N ASP A 15 5.70 -9.69 -7.08
CA ASP A 15 6.53 -9.72 -5.87
C ASP A 15 7.71 -8.73 -5.93
N ILE A 16 8.40 -8.67 -7.07
CA ILE A 16 9.48 -7.69 -7.28
C ILE A 16 8.92 -6.25 -7.26
N LEU A 17 7.78 -6.01 -7.91
CA LEU A 17 7.14 -4.69 -7.92
C LEU A 17 6.77 -4.25 -6.50
N TYR A 18 6.24 -5.16 -5.67
CA TYR A 18 5.96 -4.87 -4.27
C TYR A 18 7.22 -4.52 -3.49
N GLY A 19 8.30 -5.27 -3.68
CA GLY A 19 9.59 -4.99 -3.04
C GLY A 19 10.14 -3.63 -3.42
N VAL A 20 10.08 -3.27 -4.70
CA VAL A 20 10.56 -1.97 -5.21
C VAL A 20 9.72 -0.82 -4.67
N ILE A 21 8.38 -0.92 -4.71
CA ILE A 21 7.50 0.12 -4.17
C ILE A 21 7.69 0.25 -2.65
N ALA A 22 7.81 -0.86 -1.92
CA ALA A 22 8.08 -0.84 -0.48
C ALA A 22 9.42 -0.15 -0.17
N LEU A 23 10.46 -0.37 -0.99
CA LEU A 23 11.74 0.32 -0.85
C LEU A 23 11.63 1.83 -1.12
N ILE A 24 10.86 2.23 -2.15
CA ILE A 24 10.60 3.65 -2.43
C ILE A 24 9.89 4.32 -1.26
N ILE A 25 8.84 3.67 -0.72
CA ILE A 25 8.12 4.14 0.48
C ILE A 25 9.08 4.29 1.66
N PHE A 26 9.97 3.31 1.87
CA PHE A 26 10.96 3.35 2.94
C PHE A 26 11.92 4.55 2.80
N ILE A 27 12.48 4.78 1.61
CA ILE A 27 13.39 5.90 1.36
C ILE A 27 12.67 7.24 1.59
N MET A 28 11.46 7.40 1.04
CA MET A 28 10.65 8.59 1.26
C MET A 28 10.37 8.81 2.75
N SER A 29 10.09 7.73 3.49
CA SER A 29 9.83 7.81 4.93
C SER A 29 11.08 8.18 5.73
N VAL A 30 12.26 7.71 5.34
CA VAL A 30 13.53 8.12 5.96
C VAL A 30 13.80 9.60 5.70
N MET A 31 13.56 10.09 4.48
CA MET A 31 13.72 11.51 4.14
C MET A 31 12.72 12.42 4.88
N ALA A 32 11.46 11.98 4.97
CA ALA A 32 10.40 12.70 5.67
C ALA A 32 10.62 12.76 7.19
N LEU A 33 11.15 11.69 7.79
CA LEU A 33 11.48 11.65 9.22
C LEU A 33 12.82 12.34 9.55
N GLY A 34 13.76 12.35 8.60
CA GLY A 34 15.08 12.95 8.79
C GLY A 34 15.07 14.48 8.76
N ASN A 35 14.38 15.07 7.78
CA ASN A 35 14.22 16.52 7.66
C ASN A 35 12.74 16.85 7.42
N PRO A 36 11.89 16.73 8.45
CA PRO A 36 10.46 16.91 8.29
C PRO A 36 10.16 18.27 7.67
N ASP A 37 10.77 19.36 8.13
CA ASP A 37 10.43 20.73 7.71
C ASP A 37 10.51 21.00 6.20
N GLU A 38 11.46 20.37 5.49
CA GLU A 38 11.60 20.51 4.04
C GLU A 38 10.79 19.43 3.29
N ASN A 39 10.63 18.27 3.91
CA ASN A 39 10.09 17.06 3.29
C ASN A 39 8.68 16.69 3.77
N MET A 40 7.97 17.62 4.40
CA MET A 40 6.65 17.35 4.97
C MET A 40 5.66 16.84 3.89
N VAL A 41 5.84 17.29 2.64
CA VAL A 41 5.07 16.86 1.47
C VAL A 41 5.21 15.37 1.13
N LEU A 42 6.23 14.68 1.62
CA LEU A 42 6.41 13.25 1.39
C LEU A 42 5.47 12.39 2.24
N PHE A 43 4.99 12.85 3.40
CA PHE A 43 4.04 12.09 4.23
C PHE A 43 2.75 11.70 3.47
N PRO A 44 2.03 12.63 2.81
CA PRO A 44 0.87 12.30 1.98
C PRO A 44 1.17 11.27 0.90
N PHE A 45 2.32 11.39 0.23
CA PHE A 45 2.75 10.48 -0.83
C PHE A 45 3.07 9.08 -0.29
N ILE A 46 3.76 8.96 0.84
CA ILE A 46 4.04 7.68 1.50
C ILE A 46 2.74 6.93 1.80
N PHE A 47 1.75 7.60 2.40
CA PHE A 47 0.46 6.98 2.72
C PHE A 47 -0.32 6.62 1.45
N PHE A 48 -0.23 7.44 0.39
CA PHE A 48 -0.85 7.16 -0.90
C PHE A 48 -0.23 5.93 -1.59
N PHE A 49 1.10 5.84 -1.66
CA PHE A 49 1.78 4.67 -2.22
C PHE A 49 1.49 3.40 -1.42
N ALA A 50 1.42 3.49 -0.08
CA ALA A 50 1.01 2.39 0.77
C ALA A 50 -0.44 1.94 0.49
N PHE A 51 -1.35 2.88 0.23
CA PHE A 51 -2.73 2.59 -0.18
C PHE A 51 -2.79 1.86 -1.53
N VAL A 52 -2.05 2.35 -2.53
CA VAL A 52 -1.96 1.71 -3.85
C VAL A 52 -1.46 0.28 -3.73
N LEU A 53 -0.38 0.07 -2.97
CA LEU A 53 0.18 -1.26 -2.71
C LEU A 53 -0.85 -2.18 -2.03
N ARG A 54 -1.61 -1.64 -1.07
CA ARG A 54 -2.72 -2.35 -0.39
C ARG A 54 -3.81 -2.80 -1.37
N ILE A 55 -4.17 -1.95 -2.34
CA ILE A 55 -5.17 -2.27 -3.37
C ILE A 55 -4.67 -3.38 -4.28
N PHE A 56 -3.42 -3.34 -4.72
CA PHE A 56 -2.85 -4.42 -5.54
C PHE A 56 -2.89 -5.77 -4.79
N VAL A 57 -2.49 -5.78 -3.53
CA VAL A 57 -2.60 -6.98 -2.67
C VAL A 57 -4.04 -7.45 -2.53
N PHE A 58 -4.99 -6.52 -2.39
CA PHE A 58 -6.42 -6.83 -2.32
C PHE A 58 -6.95 -7.44 -3.63
N ILE A 59 -6.52 -6.94 -4.79
CA ILE A 59 -6.90 -7.47 -6.11
C ILE A 59 -6.32 -8.87 -6.30
N GLU A 60 -5.08 -9.11 -5.90
CA GLU A 60 -4.43 -10.42 -6.02
C GLU A 60 -4.99 -11.46 -5.04
N ARG A 61 -5.38 -11.00 -3.85
CA ARG A 61 -6.03 -11.82 -2.81
C ARG A 61 -7.56 -11.87 -2.94
N ARG A 62 -8.17 -11.25 -3.95
CA ARG A 62 -9.62 -11.36 -4.22
C ARG A 62 -10.12 -12.80 -4.42
N MET A 63 -9.21 -13.75 -4.65
CA MET A 63 -9.51 -15.19 -4.72
C MET A 63 -9.58 -15.90 -3.36
N GLU A 64 -9.17 -15.27 -2.25
CA GLU A 64 -9.31 -15.83 -0.90
C GLU A 64 -10.61 -15.32 -0.26
N GLU A 65 -11.64 -16.14 -0.26
CA GLU A 65 -12.92 -15.84 0.37
C GLU A 65 -12.78 -15.80 1.90
N GLY A 66 -13.09 -14.65 2.53
CA GLY A 66 -13.16 -14.56 3.99
C GLY A 66 -13.09 -13.16 4.60
N LYS A 67 -13.34 -13.08 5.91
CA LYS A 67 -13.38 -11.85 6.74
C LYS A 67 -12.15 -10.94 6.62
N ARG A 68 -11.00 -11.49 6.20
CA ARG A 68 -9.75 -10.76 5.94
C ARG A 68 -9.87 -9.71 4.83
N LYS A 69 -10.80 -9.89 3.89
CA LYS A 69 -11.11 -8.93 2.83
C LYS A 69 -11.55 -7.57 3.41
N TYR A 70 -12.41 -7.58 4.41
CA TYR A 70 -12.90 -6.36 5.05
C TYR A 70 -11.79 -5.64 5.82
N ILE A 71 -10.94 -6.38 6.54
CA ILE A 71 -9.81 -5.80 7.28
C ILE A 71 -8.83 -5.11 6.32
N GLN A 72 -8.50 -5.74 5.20
CA GLN A 72 -7.62 -5.12 4.19
C GLN A 72 -8.21 -3.85 3.60
N LEU A 73 -9.53 -3.84 3.34
CA LEU A 73 -10.24 -2.70 2.79
C LEU A 73 -10.34 -1.54 3.80
N VAL A 74 -10.64 -1.84 5.07
CA VAL A 74 -10.65 -0.84 6.16
C VAL A 74 -9.29 -0.18 6.29
N ILE A 75 -8.20 -0.95 6.23
CA ILE A 75 -6.87 -0.36 6.38
C ILE A 75 -6.45 0.39 5.11
N ALA A 76 -6.86 -0.06 3.92
CA ALA A 76 -6.70 0.75 2.70
C ALA A 76 -7.41 2.10 2.86
N LEU A 77 -8.66 2.10 3.31
CA LEU A 77 -9.43 3.33 3.55
C LEU A 77 -8.76 4.23 4.60
N ALA A 78 -8.25 3.66 5.69
CA ALA A 78 -7.52 4.41 6.71
C ALA A 78 -6.25 5.07 6.12
N LEU A 79 -5.49 4.36 5.29
CA LEU A 79 -4.31 4.93 4.61
C LEU A 79 -4.67 6.06 3.65
N LEU A 80 -5.80 5.93 2.94
CA LEU A 80 -6.30 6.99 2.07
C LEU A 80 -6.66 8.24 2.88
N ILE A 81 -7.39 8.07 3.99
CA ILE A 81 -7.76 9.17 4.88
C ILE A 81 -6.50 9.83 5.45
N LEU A 82 -5.52 9.04 5.93
CA LEU A 82 -4.25 9.56 6.43
C LEU A 82 -3.48 10.34 5.36
N SER A 83 -3.49 9.88 4.11
CA SER A 83 -2.87 10.61 3.00
C SER A 83 -3.52 11.99 2.79
N VAL A 84 -4.86 12.05 2.78
CA VAL A 84 -5.61 13.30 2.61
C VAL A 84 -5.41 14.24 3.81
N VAL A 85 -5.55 13.74 5.03
CA VAL A 85 -5.34 14.52 6.27
C VAL A 85 -3.92 15.04 6.34
N SER A 86 -2.94 14.21 5.99
CA SER A 86 -1.55 14.63 5.94
C SER A 86 -1.34 15.74 4.91
N GLY A 87 -2.01 15.70 3.74
CA GLY A 87 -1.87 16.74 2.73
C GLY A 87 -2.51 18.07 3.15
N ILE A 88 -3.68 18.01 3.79
CA ILE A 88 -4.37 19.19 4.32
C ILE A 88 -3.56 19.84 5.44
N SER A 89 -2.94 19.03 6.31
CA SER A 89 -2.09 19.51 7.40
C SER A 89 -0.82 20.24 6.95
N LEU A 90 -0.42 20.12 5.69
CA LEU A 90 0.71 20.90 5.14
C LEU A 90 0.31 22.29 4.70
N TRP A 91 -0.96 22.43 4.31
CA TRP A 91 -1.50 23.70 3.84
C TRP A 91 -2.02 24.54 5.01
N THR A 92 -2.34 23.92 6.15
CA THR A 92 -2.85 24.56 7.37
C THR A 92 -1.73 24.85 8.34
#